data_AF-D7B3T5-F1
#
_entry.id   AF-D7B3T5-F1
#
_cell.length_a   1.000
_cell.length_b   1.000
_cell.length_c   1.000
_cell.angle_alpha   90.00
_cell.angle_beta   90.00
_cell.angle_gamma   90.00
#
_symmetry.space_group_name_H-M   'P 1'
#
loop_
_entity.id
_entity.type
_entity.pdbx_description
1 polymer ?
#
loop_
_entity_poly.entity_id
_entity_poly.type
_entity_poly.pdbx_seq_one_letter_code
_entity_poly.pdbx_strand_id
1 'polypeptide(L)'
;MLPPPRADDPVGHGYTAFQVVRLAVWAARECRWVDAMDPAHRAETAWEAITEHLQLAPDRPQETELIALGWKAMKAQHYQDLKARGLGGKDKTLLSRAFVRYWTSASAPAHSHEDHIVDRLALAQIWTALKPAHRQVLTALAEHEDRRRAERSLNMDPPAFTRALGRARRAFLALWHEGETPSQLWGYDRPGARHQNVMYLVRLRKRRALQRKAQAEVLSRRHLPPQDLEVNDAFDRSGRTRGQQ
;
A
#
# COMPACT_ATOMS: atom_id res chain seq x y z
N MET A 1 5.10 -13.25 6.74
CA MET A 1 6.48 -13.28 7.31
C MET A 1 6.85 -14.72 7.54
N LEU A 2 8.14 -15.07 7.41
CA LEU A 2 8.63 -16.45 7.48
C LEU A 2 8.10 -17.20 8.71
N PRO A 3 7.59 -18.44 8.54
CA PRO A 3 7.19 -19.26 9.68
C PRO A 3 8.42 -19.66 10.51
N PRO A 4 8.27 -19.84 11.83
CA PRO A 4 9.35 -20.36 12.66
C PRO A 4 9.70 -21.79 12.22
N PRO A 5 10.99 -22.17 12.19
CA PRO A 5 11.40 -23.53 11.86
C PRO A 5 10.91 -24.51 12.92
N ARG A 6 10.60 -25.74 12.51
CA ARG A 6 10.05 -26.79 13.39
C ARG A 6 11.08 -27.39 14.35
N ALA A 7 12.35 -27.33 13.97
CA ALA A 7 13.48 -27.83 14.73
C ALA A 7 14.60 -26.79 14.72
N ASP A 8 15.43 -26.80 15.76
CA ASP A 8 16.55 -25.88 15.91
C ASP A 8 17.81 -26.47 15.29
N ASP A 9 17.68 -26.87 14.03
CA ASP A 9 18.74 -27.59 13.31
C ASP A 9 19.96 -26.67 13.11
N PRO A 10 21.19 -27.19 13.28
CA PRO A 10 22.40 -26.42 13.02
C PRO A 10 22.51 -26.14 11.52
N VAL A 11 22.68 -24.86 11.16
CA VAL A 11 22.83 -24.41 9.77
C VAL A 11 24.31 -24.32 9.39
N GLY A 12 25.14 -23.77 10.27
CA GLY A 12 26.57 -23.57 10.00
C GLY A 12 27.21 -22.64 11.01
N HIS A 13 28.51 -22.81 11.27
CA HIS A 13 29.30 -21.99 12.19
C HIS A 13 28.69 -21.79 13.59
N GLY A 14 27.88 -22.74 14.07
CA GLY A 14 27.18 -22.66 15.35
C GLY A 14 26.00 -21.67 15.37
N TYR A 15 25.41 -21.38 14.19
CA TYR A 15 24.09 -20.79 14.05
C TYR A 15 23.03 -21.88 13.87
N THR A 16 21.86 -21.66 14.46
CA THR A 16 20.69 -22.53 14.30
C THR A 16 19.70 -21.97 13.29
N ALA A 17 18.82 -22.83 12.75
CA ALA A 17 17.77 -22.43 11.82
C ALA A 17 16.88 -21.31 12.41
N PHE A 18 16.59 -21.37 13.72
CA PHE A 18 15.80 -20.34 14.39
C PHE A 18 16.52 -18.99 14.42
N GLN A 19 17.83 -18.99 14.71
CA GLN A 19 18.63 -17.76 14.72
C GLN A 19 18.71 -17.12 13.34
N VAL A 20 18.88 -17.93 12.29
CA VAL A 20 18.93 -17.46 10.91
C VAL A 20 17.59 -16.84 10.49
N VAL A 21 16.47 -17.50 10.76
CA VAL A 21 15.13 -16.95 10.47
C VAL A 21 14.89 -15.66 11.25
N ARG A 22 15.30 -15.60 12.53
CA ARG A 22 15.18 -14.40 13.35
C ARG A 22 15.96 -13.23 12.76
N LEU A 23 17.21 -13.45 12.34
CA LEU A 23 18.05 -12.41 11.71
C LEU A 23 17.45 -11.95 10.38
N ALA A 24 16.97 -12.87 9.54
CA ALA A 24 16.34 -12.54 8.27
C ALA A 24 15.05 -11.71 8.44
N VAL A 25 14.18 -12.11 9.37
CA VAL A 25 12.96 -11.36 9.70
C VAL A 25 13.29 -9.98 10.26
N TRP A 26 14.32 -9.88 11.11
CA TRP A 26 14.79 -8.60 11.62
C TRP A 26 15.30 -7.69 10.49
N ALA A 27 16.16 -8.21 9.62
CA ALA A 27 16.70 -7.47 8.48
C ALA A 27 15.58 -6.98 7.54
N ALA A 28 14.58 -7.82 7.26
CA ALA A 28 13.43 -7.49 6.43
C ALA A 28 12.54 -6.39 7.04
N ARG A 29 12.36 -6.39 8.36
CA ARG A 29 11.58 -5.38 9.10
C ARG A 29 12.26 -4.01 9.11
N GLU A 30 13.57 -3.97 9.34
CA GLU A 30 14.33 -2.72 9.40
C GLU A 30 14.61 -2.10 8.01
N CYS A 31 14.53 -2.91 6.96
CA CYS A 31 14.70 -2.46 5.59
C CYS A 31 13.49 -1.65 5.09
N ARG A 32 13.53 -0.31 5.24
CA ARG A 32 12.47 0.63 4.82
C ARG A 32 12.63 1.22 3.42
N TRP A 33 13.76 1.00 2.75
CA TRP A 33 14.01 1.58 1.42
C TRP A 33 13.48 0.71 0.26
N VAL A 34 12.96 -0.48 0.55
CA VAL A 34 12.40 -1.44 -0.42
C VAL A 34 10.90 -1.66 -0.17
N ASP A 35 10.15 -0.58 0.08
CA ASP A 35 8.72 -0.65 0.42
C ASP A 35 7.84 -1.27 -0.67
N ALA A 36 8.33 -1.33 -1.92
CA ALA A 36 7.65 -1.95 -3.04
C ALA A 36 7.71 -3.49 -3.05
N MET A 37 8.52 -4.09 -2.17
CA MET A 37 8.69 -5.55 -2.06
C MET A 37 7.86 -6.09 -0.91
N ASP A 38 7.16 -7.20 -1.18
CA ASP A 38 6.34 -7.87 -0.17
C ASP A 38 7.17 -8.22 1.10
N PRO A 39 6.66 -7.99 2.33
CA PRO A 39 7.40 -8.27 3.55
C PRO A 39 7.77 -9.75 3.76
N ALA A 40 7.00 -10.71 3.24
CA ALA A 40 7.37 -12.12 3.31
C ALA A 40 8.51 -12.40 2.33
N HIS A 41 8.38 -11.92 1.10
CA HIS A 41 9.43 -12.06 0.08
C HIS A 41 10.76 -11.43 0.54
N ARG A 42 10.72 -10.27 1.22
CA ARG A 42 11.93 -9.65 1.83
C ARG A 42 12.64 -10.58 2.82
N ALA A 43 11.86 -11.23 3.69
CA ALA A 43 12.39 -12.14 4.69
C ALA A 43 12.97 -13.40 4.03
N GLU A 44 12.33 -13.94 3.01
CA GLU A 44 12.81 -15.07 2.21
C GLU A 44 14.15 -14.75 1.53
N THR A 45 14.23 -13.64 0.78
CA THR A 45 15.48 -13.23 0.11
C THR A 45 16.63 -13.01 1.10
N ALA A 46 16.34 -12.42 2.27
CA ALA A 46 17.34 -12.25 3.31
C ALA A 46 17.78 -13.60 3.90
N TRP A 47 16.84 -14.51 4.13
CA TRP A 47 17.12 -15.86 4.65
C TRP A 47 17.99 -16.67 3.69
N GLU A 48 17.64 -16.72 2.39
CA GLU A 48 18.42 -17.41 1.36
C GLU A 48 19.88 -16.93 1.35
N ALA A 49 20.08 -15.62 1.27
CA ALA A 49 21.42 -15.02 1.23
C ALA A 49 22.24 -15.32 2.51
N ILE A 50 21.61 -15.23 3.68
CA ILE A 50 22.26 -15.56 4.96
C ILE A 50 22.67 -17.03 5.00
N THR A 51 21.77 -17.94 4.60
CA THR A 51 22.05 -19.37 4.60
C THR A 51 23.16 -19.75 3.62
N GLU A 52 23.15 -19.16 2.41
CA GLU A 52 24.18 -19.40 1.41
C GLU A 52 25.56 -18.93 1.91
N HIS A 53 25.65 -17.73 2.50
CA HIS A 53 26.91 -17.23 3.06
C HIS A 53 27.40 -18.08 4.22
N LEU A 54 26.51 -18.58 5.07
CA LEU A 54 26.87 -19.49 6.15
C LEU A 54 27.41 -20.83 5.67
N GLN A 55 27.12 -21.27 4.44
CA GLN A 55 27.72 -22.49 3.87
C GLN A 55 29.06 -22.23 3.20
N LEU A 56 29.29 -21.00 2.72
CA LEU A 56 30.48 -20.63 1.96
C LEU A 56 31.57 -19.97 2.81
N ALA A 57 31.21 -19.41 3.97
CA ALA A 57 32.15 -18.72 4.84
C ALA A 57 33.18 -19.72 5.43
N PRO A 58 34.48 -19.39 5.43
CA PRO A 58 35.48 -20.23 6.08
C PRO A 58 35.44 -20.08 7.61
N ASP A 59 35.16 -18.86 8.09
CA ASP A 59 35.11 -18.50 9.51
C ASP A 59 33.69 -18.13 9.93
N ARG A 60 33.41 -18.14 11.24
CA ARG A 60 32.09 -17.76 11.76
C ARG A 60 31.81 -16.28 11.46
N PRO A 61 30.82 -15.94 10.60
CA PRO A 61 30.47 -14.55 10.33
C PRO A 61 29.75 -13.94 11.53
N GLN A 62 29.87 -12.62 11.69
CA GLN A 62 29.16 -11.88 12.73
C GLN A 62 27.69 -11.66 12.36
N GLU A 63 26.79 -11.55 13.35
CA GLU A 63 25.36 -11.32 13.10
C GLU A 63 25.11 -10.03 12.30
N THR A 64 25.88 -8.98 12.56
CA THR A 64 25.82 -7.69 11.85
C THR A 64 26.17 -7.84 10.37
N GLU A 65 27.13 -8.72 10.05
CA GLU A 65 27.51 -9.05 8.69
C GLU A 65 26.39 -9.80 7.96
N LEU A 66 25.77 -10.78 8.62
CA LEU A 66 24.63 -11.53 8.09
C LEU A 66 23.44 -10.62 7.79
N ILE A 67 23.14 -9.68 8.69
CA ILE A 67 22.10 -8.67 8.48
C ILE A 67 22.44 -7.78 7.27
N ALA A 68 23.67 -7.28 7.20
CA ALA A 68 24.10 -6.41 6.10
C ALA A 68 24.07 -7.15 4.75
N LEU A 69 24.39 -8.43 4.75
CA LEU A 69 24.26 -9.30 3.59
C LEU A 69 22.81 -9.45 3.15
N GLY A 70 21.89 -9.71 4.09
CA GLY A 70 20.45 -9.74 3.81
C GLY A 70 19.94 -8.45 3.18
N TRP A 71 20.40 -7.29 3.68
CA TRP A 71 20.10 -5.99 3.05
C TRP A 71 20.65 -5.86 1.63
N LYS A 72 21.87 -6.32 1.38
CA LYS A 72 22.50 -6.30 0.07
C LYS A 72 21.74 -7.17 -0.93
N ALA A 73 21.32 -8.37 -0.52
CA ALA A 73 20.53 -9.28 -1.35
C ALA A 73 19.16 -8.70 -1.71
N MET A 74 18.41 -8.19 -0.74
CA MET A 74 17.11 -7.52 -0.99
C MET A 74 17.26 -6.32 -1.95
N LYS A 75 18.31 -5.52 -1.78
CA LYS A 75 18.59 -4.39 -2.67
C LYS A 75 18.89 -4.87 -4.10
N ALA A 76 19.71 -5.90 -4.25
CA ALA A 76 20.05 -6.46 -5.55
C ALA A 76 18.80 -7.01 -6.26
N GLN A 77 17.99 -7.82 -5.57
CA GLN A 77 16.73 -8.36 -6.10
C GLN A 77 15.78 -7.25 -6.54
N HIS A 78 15.60 -6.23 -5.70
CA HIS A 78 14.74 -5.10 -6.04
C HIS A 78 15.19 -4.38 -7.31
N TYR A 79 16.49 -4.15 -7.50
CA TYR A 79 16.99 -3.54 -8.72
C TYR A 79 16.87 -4.45 -9.94
N GLN A 80 17.04 -5.76 -9.76
CA GLN A 80 16.79 -6.73 -10.84
C GLN A 80 15.33 -6.70 -11.27
N ASP A 81 14.37 -6.67 -10.33
CA ASP A 81 12.94 -6.55 -10.62
C ASP A 81 12.62 -5.26 -11.38
N LEU A 82 13.19 -4.13 -10.95
CA LEU A 82 13.03 -2.86 -11.65
C LEU A 82 13.60 -2.93 -13.07
N LYS A 83 14.79 -3.54 -13.25
CA LYS A 83 15.41 -3.72 -14.56
C LYS A 83 14.57 -4.61 -15.47
N ALA A 84 14.04 -5.72 -14.95
CA ALA A 84 13.14 -6.61 -15.67
C ALA A 84 11.84 -5.89 -16.10
N ARG A 85 11.39 -4.92 -15.30
CA ARG A 85 10.26 -4.03 -15.60
C ARG A 85 10.64 -2.83 -16.48
N GLY A 86 11.83 -2.86 -17.10
CA GLY A 86 12.29 -1.88 -18.08
C GLY A 86 12.99 -0.64 -17.51
N LEU A 87 13.28 -0.58 -16.20
CA LEU A 87 14.02 0.54 -15.61
C LEU A 87 15.53 0.25 -15.55
N GLY A 88 16.25 0.76 -16.55
CA GLY A 88 17.71 0.67 -16.65
C GLY A 88 18.52 1.65 -15.78
N GLY A 89 18.02 2.05 -14.60
CA GLY A 89 18.76 2.79 -13.56
C GLY A 89 19.25 4.22 -13.87
N LYS A 90 19.35 4.62 -15.15
CA LYS A 90 19.87 5.93 -15.58
C LYS A 90 18.85 7.05 -15.41
N ASP A 91 17.56 6.78 -15.65
CA ASP A 91 16.49 7.76 -15.49
C ASP A 91 15.72 7.58 -14.17
N LYS A 92 16.31 8.09 -13.09
CA LYS A 92 15.64 8.17 -11.78
C LYS A 92 14.39 9.06 -11.80
N THR A 93 14.26 9.94 -12.79
CA THR A 93 13.10 10.80 -13.03
C THR A 93 11.86 10.02 -13.51
N LEU A 94 12.05 8.82 -14.09
CA LEU A 94 10.98 7.94 -14.57
C LEU A 94 10.39 7.03 -13.48
N LEU A 95 11.02 6.96 -12.30
CA LEU A 95 10.40 6.43 -11.08
C LEU A 95 9.32 7.41 -10.55
N SER A 96 8.44 7.87 -11.43
CA SER A 96 7.26 8.59 -11.02
C SER A 96 6.49 7.68 -10.06
N ARG A 97 5.89 8.27 -9.03
CA ARG A 97 5.05 7.54 -8.07
C ARG A 97 3.91 6.76 -8.76
N ALA A 98 3.56 7.12 -9.99
CA ALA A 98 2.60 6.41 -10.82
C ALA A 98 3.16 5.11 -11.43
N PHE A 99 4.43 5.10 -11.84
CA PHE A 99 5.12 3.93 -12.38
C PHE A 99 5.28 2.84 -11.31
N VAL A 100 5.82 3.21 -10.14
CA VAL A 100 5.96 2.27 -9.01
C VAL A 100 4.59 1.70 -8.65
N ARG A 101 3.57 2.56 -8.54
CA ARG A 101 2.20 2.13 -8.24
C ARG A 101 1.64 1.18 -9.30
N TYR A 102 1.83 1.46 -10.59
CA TYR A 102 1.37 0.56 -11.66
C TYR A 102 1.96 -0.85 -11.46
N TRP A 103 3.26 -0.96 -11.27
CA TRP A 103 3.90 -2.26 -11.15
C TRP A 103 3.70 -2.96 -9.80
N THR A 104 3.47 -2.24 -8.69
CA THR A 104 3.21 -2.85 -7.38
C THR A 104 1.74 -3.12 -7.10
N SER A 105 0.80 -2.49 -7.82
CA SER A 105 -0.63 -2.70 -7.60
C SER A 105 -1.40 -3.18 -8.83
N ALA A 106 -1.14 -2.59 -10.00
CA ALA A 106 -1.89 -2.93 -11.22
C ALA A 106 -1.27 -4.10 -12.00
N SER A 107 0.03 -4.34 -11.84
CA SER A 107 0.77 -5.49 -12.39
C SER A 107 1.25 -6.47 -11.32
N ALA A 108 0.76 -6.33 -10.08
CA ALA A 108 0.77 -7.45 -9.14
C ALA A 108 0.09 -8.65 -9.82
N PRO A 109 0.46 -9.91 -9.49
CA PRO A 109 -0.15 -11.09 -10.10
C PRO A 109 -1.65 -10.87 -10.21
N ALA A 110 -2.14 -10.75 -11.45
CA ALA A 110 -3.56 -10.61 -11.66
C ALA A 110 -4.18 -11.87 -11.07
N HIS A 111 -5.19 -11.70 -10.20
CA HIS A 111 -5.94 -12.81 -9.63
C HIS A 111 -6.18 -13.84 -10.74
N SER A 112 -5.72 -15.07 -10.52
CA SER A 112 -5.86 -16.12 -11.52
C SER A 112 -7.35 -16.29 -11.81
N HIS A 113 -7.72 -16.72 -13.03
CA HIS A 113 -9.11 -17.12 -13.27
C HIS A 113 -9.58 -18.22 -12.30
N GLU A 114 -8.62 -18.96 -11.76
CA GLU A 114 -8.82 -19.96 -10.71
C GLU A 114 -9.26 -19.34 -9.38
N ASP A 115 -8.87 -18.11 -9.05
CA ASP A 115 -9.24 -17.45 -7.79
C ASP A 115 -10.76 -17.32 -7.68
N HIS A 116 -11.44 -17.01 -8.78
CA HIS A 116 -12.91 -16.98 -8.81
C HIS A 116 -13.54 -18.36 -8.63
N ILE A 117 -12.89 -19.43 -9.08
CA ILE A 117 -13.36 -20.80 -8.90
C ILE A 117 -13.16 -21.22 -7.44
N VAL A 118 -11.98 -20.93 -6.88
CA VAL A 118 -11.62 -21.16 -5.48
C VAL A 118 -12.58 -20.42 -4.56
N ASP A 119 -12.82 -19.12 -4.80
CA ASP A 119 -13.75 -18.30 -4.02
C ASP A 119 -15.18 -18.84 -4.06
N ARG A 120 -15.65 -19.28 -5.24
CA ARG A 120 -17.00 -19.86 -5.38
C ARG A 120 -17.12 -21.20 -4.65
N LEU A 121 -16.10 -22.03 -4.72
CA LEU A 121 -16.08 -23.33 -4.04
C LEU A 121 -15.99 -23.16 -2.52
N ALA A 122 -15.07 -22.32 -2.06
CA ALA A 122 -14.90 -21.98 -0.65
C ALA A 122 -16.18 -21.36 -0.08
N LEU A 123 -16.81 -20.43 -0.80
CA LEU A 123 -18.09 -19.86 -0.40
C LEU A 123 -19.16 -20.95 -0.25
N ALA A 124 -19.29 -21.88 -1.20
CA ALA A 124 -20.27 -22.95 -1.13
C ALA A 124 -20.05 -23.87 0.10
N GLN A 125 -18.79 -24.22 0.40
CA GLN A 125 -18.43 -25.04 1.56
C GLN A 125 -18.68 -24.30 2.89
N ILE A 126 -18.27 -23.04 2.99
CA ILE A 126 -18.46 -22.22 4.19
C ILE A 126 -19.95 -21.96 4.41
N TRP A 127 -20.71 -21.74 3.34
CA TRP A 127 -22.15 -21.46 3.42
C TRP A 127 -22.93 -22.61 4.03
N THR A 128 -22.58 -23.87 3.70
CA THR A 128 -23.24 -25.05 4.30
C THR A 128 -22.84 -25.24 5.76
N ALA A 129 -21.58 -24.95 6.13
CA ALA A 129 -21.08 -25.01 7.50
C ALA A 129 -21.62 -23.89 8.40
N LEU A 130 -22.06 -22.77 7.83
CA LEU A 130 -22.52 -21.61 8.58
C LEU A 130 -23.92 -21.82 9.20
N LYS A 131 -24.08 -21.38 10.45
CA LYS A 131 -25.37 -21.43 11.16
C LYS A 131 -26.47 -20.73 10.35
N PRO A 132 -27.71 -21.28 10.31
CA PRO A 132 -28.82 -20.70 9.53
C PRO A 132 -29.07 -19.22 9.83
N ALA A 133 -29.02 -18.82 11.11
CA ALA A 133 -29.20 -17.42 11.51
C ALA A 133 -28.10 -16.49 10.99
N HIS A 134 -26.88 -16.97 10.82
CA HIS A 134 -25.78 -16.17 10.26
C HIS A 134 -25.91 -16.05 8.74
N ARG A 135 -26.34 -17.12 8.06
CA ARG A 135 -26.68 -17.07 6.64
C ARG A 135 -27.76 -16.04 6.36
N GLN A 136 -28.86 -16.05 7.12
CA GLN A 136 -29.96 -15.10 6.96
C GLN A 136 -29.51 -13.63 7.03
N VAL A 137 -28.66 -13.30 8.01
CA VAL A 137 -28.13 -11.93 8.17
C VAL A 137 -27.22 -11.53 7.01
N LEU A 138 -26.37 -12.44 6.53
CA LEU A 138 -25.49 -12.17 5.39
C LEU A 138 -26.27 -12.08 4.07
N THR A 139 -27.27 -12.94 3.86
CA THR A 139 -28.17 -12.91 2.70
C THR A 139 -28.95 -11.60 2.65
N ALA A 140 -29.58 -11.20 3.76
CA ALA A 140 -30.31 -9.94 3.82
C ALA A 140 -29.42 -8.73 3.51
N LEU A 141 -28.15 -8.75 3.96
CA LEU A 141 -27.20 -7.70 3.62
C LEU A 141 -26.82 -7.72 2.12
N ALA A 142 -26.64 -8.92 1.54
CA ALA A 142 -26.30 -9.08 0.13
C ALA A 142 -27.45 -8.66 -0.80
N GLU A 143 -28.70 -8.96 -0.44
CA GLU A 143 -29.89 -8.62 -1.24
C GLU A 143 -30.19 -7.12 -1.24
N HIS A 144 -29.96 -6.44 -0.12
CA HIS A 144 -30.38 -5.06 0.04
C HIS A 144 -29.27 -4.03 -0.13
N GLU A 145 -27.99 -4.46 -0.10
CA GLU A 145 -26.77 -3.63 -0.19
C GLU A 145 -26.70 -2.45 0.83
N ASP A 146 -27.69 -2.34 1.72
CA ASP A 146 -27.87 -1.30 2.72
C ASP A 146 -28.26 -1.97 4.05
N ARG A 147 -27.45 -1.69 5.08
CA ARG A 147 -27.59 -2.21 6.43
C ARG A 147 -28.97 -1.91 7.04
N ARG A 148 -29.54 -0.72 6.78
CA ARG A 148 -30.84 -0.30 7.32
C ARG A 148 -32.01 -0.98 6.61
N ARG A 149 -31.82 -1.40 5.35
CA ARG A 149 -32.82 -2.17 4.61
C ARG A 149 -32.78 -3.64 5.02
N ALA A 150 -31.58 -4.20 5.19
CA ALA A 150 -31.38 -5.56 5.70
C ALA A 150 -31.87 -5.76 7.14
N GLU A 151 -31.67 -4.75 8.00
CA GLU A 151 -32.22 -4.73 9.36
C GLU A 151 -33.75 -4.87 9.35
N ARG A 152 -34.42 -4.06 8.51
CA ARG A 152 -35.88 -4.03 8.41
C ARG A 152 -36.45 -5.30 7.80
N SER A 153 -35.78 -5.92 6.83
CA SER A 153 -36.28 -7.17 6.23
C SER A 153 -36.25 -8.34 7.20
N LEU A 154 -35.36 -8.30 8.21
CA LEU A 154 -35.27 -9.32 9.26
C LEU A 154 -36.05 -8.97 10.54
N ASN A 155 -36.76 -7.82 10.58
CA ASN A 155 -37.45 -7.32 11.77
C ASN A 155 -36.56 -7.29 13.02
N MET A 156 -35.28 -6.92 12.85
CA MET A 156 -34.33 -6.82 13.95
C MET A 156 -34.14 -5.36 14.38
N ASP A 157 -33.93 -5.14 15.66
CA ASP A 157 -33.49 -3.84 16.18
C ASP A 157 -32.07 -3.51 15.66
N PRO A 158 -31.72 -2.25 15.32
CA PRO A 158 -30.42 -1.89 14.74
C PRO A 158 -29.17 -2.39 15.52
N PRO A 159 -29.10 -2.27 16.86
CA PRO A 159 -27.98 -2.81 17.62
C PRO A 159 -27.98 -4.35 17.64
N ALA A 160 -29.16 -4.99 17.60
CA ALA A 160 -29.26 -6.45 17.51
C ALA A 160 -28.73 -6.95 16.15
N PHE A 161 -29.14 -6.32 15.05
CA PHE A 161 -28.64 -6.61 13.70
C PHE A 161 -27.11 -6.41 13.63
N THR A 162 -26.60 -5.34 14.23
CA THR A 162 -25.16 -5.05 14.27
C THR A 162 -24.36 -6.14 14.98
N ARG A 163 -24.83 -6.61 16.14
CA ARG A 163 -24.20 -7.71 16.87
C ARG A 163 -24.29 -9.02 16.10
N ALA A 164 -25.44 -9.30 15.49
CA ALA A 164 -25.66 -10.51 14.68
C ALA A 164 -24.73 -10.54 13.46
N LEU A 165 -24.60 -9.43 12.74
CA LEU A 165 -23.69 -9.29 11.60
C LEU A 165 -22.22 -9.46 12.02
N GLY A 166 -21.81 -8.84 13.14
CA GLY A 166 -20.46 -9.00 13.67
C GLY A 166 -20.13 -10.43 14.10
N ARG A 167 -21.11 -11.20 14.58
CA ARG A 167 -20.95 -12.64 14.88
C ARG A 167 -20.89 -13.47 13.60
N ALA A 168 -21.79 -13.20 12.65
CA ALA A 168 -21.83 -13.89 11.35
C ALA A 168 -20.50 -13.73 10.59
N ARG A 169 -19.93 -12.52 10.57
CA ARG A 169 -18.63 -12.24 9.93
C ARG A 169 -17.47 -12.95 10.58
N ARG A 170 -17.42 -12.98 11.91
CA ARG A 170 -16.38 -13.72 12.63
C ARG A 170 -16.47 -15.22 12.38
N ALA A 171 -17.69 -15.77 12.36
CA ALA A 171 -17.90 -17.17 12.05
C ALA A 171 -17.50 -17.51 10.60
N PHE A 172 -17.88 -16.66 9.65
CA PHE A 172 -17.46 -16.80 8.25
C PHE A 172 -15.93 -16.74 8.12
N LEU A 173 -15.29 -15.75 8.74
CA LEU A 173 -13.83 -15.58 8.68
C LEU A 173 -13.09 -16.76 9.33
N ALA A 174 -13.60 -17.30 10.44
CA ALA A 174 -13.00 -18.45 11.10
C ALA A 174 -13.02 -19.69 10.20
N LEU A 175 -14.12 -19.92 9.46
CA LEU A 175 -14.23 -21.00 8.49
C LEU A 175 -13.39 -20.74 7.24
N TRP A 176 -13.28 -19.48 6.81
CA TRP A 176 -12.43 -19.08 5.68
C TRP A 176 -10.95 -19.36 5.93
N HIS A 177 -10.51 -19.28 7.18
CA HIS A 177 -9.12 -19.52 7.59
C HIS A 177 -8.96 -20.82 8.40
N GLU A 178 -9.87 -21.79 8.25
CA GLU A 178 -9.75 -23.07 8.95
C GLU A 178 -8.43 -23.76 8.57
N GLY A 179 -7.49 -23.85 9.52
CA GLY A 179 -6.12 -24.37 9.30
C GLY A 179 -4.99 -23.32 9.39
N GLU A 180 -5.32 -22.02 9.43
CA GLU A 180 -4.37 -20.92 9.58
C GLU A 180 -4.73 -20.02 10.79
N THR A 181 -3.78 -19.23 11.30
CA THR A 181 -4.12 -18.18 12.28
C THR A 181 -4.72 -16.99 11.54
N PRO A 182 -6.01 -16.66 11.72
CA PRO A 182 -6.67 -15.66 10.88
C PRO A 182 -6.03 -14.28 11.01
N SER A 183 -5.83 -13.61 9.87
CA SER A 183 -5.52 -12.18 9.84
C SER A 183 -6.73 -11.36 10.31
N GLN A 184 -6.51 -10.09 10.68
CA GLN A 184 -7.56 -9.21 11.21
C GLN A 184 -8.81 -9.19 10.32
N LEU A 185 -9.99 -9.06 10.93
CA LEU A 185 -11.27 -8.89 10.22
C LEU A 185 -11.15 -7.87 9.09
N TRP A 186 -11.72 -8.19 7.92
CA TRP A 186 -11.84 -7.24 6.81
C TRP A 186 -12.37 -5.89 7.32
N GLY A 187 -11.71 -4.81 6.92
CA GLY A 187 -12.01 -3.45 7.39
C GLY A 187 -13.50 -3.09 7.25
N TYR A 188 -13.97 -2.19 8.11
CA TYR A 188 -15.37 -1.77 8.20
C TYR A 188 -16.03 -1.50 6.83
N ASP A 189 -17.28 -1.97 6.65
CA ASP A 189 -18.10 -1.53 5.52
C ASP A 189 -18.20 -0.02 5.58
N ARG A 190 -17.73 0.63 4.52
CA ARG A 190 -17.99 2.05 4.31
C ARG A 190 -19.18 2.11 3.34
N PRO A 191 -20.41 2.39 3.82
CA PRO A 191 -21.53 2.59 2.92
C PRO A 191 -21.17 3.68 1.92
N GLY A 192 -21.29 3.40 0.62
CA GLY A 192 -21.03 4.37 -0.45
C GLY A 192 -19.60 4.40 -0.99
N ALA A 193 -18.67 3.57 -0.50
CA ALA A 193 -17.41 3.37 -1.20
C ALA A 193 -17.58 2.30 -2.29
N ARG A 194 -18.25 2.66 -3.42
CA ARG A 194 -17.84 2.07 -4.71
C ARG A 194 -16.33 2.05 -4.70
N HIS A 195 -15.69 0.93 -5.05
CA HIS A 195 -14.25 0.87 -5.31
C HIS A 195 -13.89 2.12 -6.11
N GLN A 196 -13.39 3.16 -5.45
CA GLN A 196 -13.21 4.43 -6.12
C GLN A 196 -11.97 4.20 -6.94
N ASN A 197 -12.18 3.87 -8.22
CA ASN A 197 -11.12 3.73 -9.20
C ASN A 197 -10.12 4.86 -8.93
N VAL A 198 -8.85 4.53 -8.74
CA VAL A 198 -7.82 5.49 -8.31
C VAL A 198 -7.82 6.74 -9.21
N MET A 199 -8.20 6.59 -10.49
CA MET A 199 -8.39 7.67 -11.44
C MET A 199 -9.52 8.65 -11.11
N TYR A 200 -10.56 8.21 -10.42
CA TYR A 200 -11.62 9.07 -9.89
C TYR A 200 -11.11 9.97 -8.76
N LEU A 201 -10.36 9.40 -7.80
CA LEU A 201 -9.74 10.17 -6.71
C LEU A 201 -8.71 11.18 -7.21
N VAL A 202 -7.89 10.79 -8.21
CA VAL A 202 -6.94 11.69 -8.87
C VAL A 202 -7.67 12.82 -9.61
N ARG A 203 -8.72 12.52 -10.36
CA ARG A 203 -9.56 13.55 -11.03
C ARG A 203 -10.21 14.50 -10.02
N LEU A 204 -10.73 13.98 -8.90
CA LEU A 204 -11.35 14.78 -7.85
C LEU A 204 -10.34 15.74 -7.20
N ARG A 205 -9.12 15.28 -6.91
CA ARG A 205 -8.03 16.12 -6.39
C ARG A 205 -7.62 17.21 -7.37
N LYS A 206 -7.48 16.88 -8.66
CA LYS A 206 -7.17 17.86 -9.71
C LYS A 206 -8.26 18.93 -9.81
N ARG A 207 -9.54 18.53 -9.76
CA ARG A 207 -10.68 19.45 -9.80
C ARG A 207 -10.69 20.42 -8.61
N ARG A 208 -10.45 19.91 -7.40
CA ARG A 208 -10.35 20.75 -6.19
C ARG A 208 -9.17 21.72 -6.23
N ALA A 209 -8.02 21.31 -6.77
CA ALA A 209 -6.86 22.19 -6.94
C ALA A 209 -7.15 23.33 -7.93
N LEU A 210 -7.82 23.03 -9.04
CA LEU A 210 -8.26 24.04 -10.01
C LEU A 210 -9.27 25.02 -9.41
N GLN A 211 -10.22 24.53 -8.60
CA GLN A 211 -11.18 25.39 -7.90
C GLN A 211 -10.49 26.32 -6.89
N ARG A 212 -9.52 25.84 -6.11
CA ARG A 212 -8.73 26.68 -5.20
C ARG A 212 -7.93 27.74 -5.95
N LYS A 213 -7.34 27.37 -7.09
CA LYS A 213 -6.58 28.30 -7.93
C LYS A 213 -7.49 29.39 -8.52
N ALA A 214 -8.67 29.01 -9.03
CA ALA A 214 -9.67 29.96 -9.52
C ALA A 214 -10.19 30.88 -8.40
N GLN A 215 -10.42 30.35 -7.20
CA GLN A 215 -10.82 31.16 -6.04
C GLN A 215 -9.73 32.13 -5.61
N ALA A 216 -8.46 31.69 -5.59
CA ALA A 216 -7.32 32.56 -5.31
C ALA A 216 -7.15 33.65 -6.39
N GLU A 217 -7.40 33.33 -7.66
CA GLU A 217 -7.32 34.29 -8.76
C GLU A 217 -8.45 35.34 -8.71
N VAL A 218 -9.67 34.92 -8.32
CA VAL A 218 -10.80 35.83 -8.08
C VAL A 218 -10.53 36.76 -6.90
N LEU A 219 -9.91 36.27 -5.82
CA LEU A 219 -9.51 37.10 -4.69
C LEU A 219 -8.37 38.07 -5.04
N SER A 220 -7.41 37.64 -5.86
CA SER A 220 -6.32 38.50 -6.35
C SER A 220 -6.82 39.62 -7.26
N ARG A 221 -7.84 39.37 -8.09
CA ARG A 221 -8.44 40.42 -8.95
C ARG A 221 -9.27 41.45 -8.18
N ARG A 222 -9.75 41.12 -6.97
CA ARG A 222 -10.48 42.07 -6.10
C ARG A 222 -9.57 43.01 -5.31
N HIS A 223 -8.26 42.74 -5.25
CA HIS A 223 -7.30 43.48 -4.43
C HIS A 223 -6.36 44.41 -5.24
N LEU A 224 -6.58 44.60 -6.54
CA LEU A 224 -5.85 45.62 -7.29
C LEU A 224 -6.58 46.99 -7.15
N PRO A 225 -6.03 47.98 -6.41
CA PRO A 225 -6.57 49.33 -6.47
C PRO A 225 -6.35 49.93 -7.86
N PRO A 226 -7.19 50.86 -8.32
CA PRO A 226 -6.99 51.55 -9.60
C PRO A 226 -5.67 52.32 -9.54
N GLN A 227 -4.80 52.10 -10.53
CA GLN A 227 -3.55 52.84 -10.66
C GLN A 227 -3.86 54.14 -11.40
N ASP A 228 -3.96 55.24 -10.66
CA ASP A 228 -4.14 56.58 -11.22
C ASP A 228 -2.91 56.93 -12.07
N LEU A 229 -3.15 57.12 -13.38
CA LEU A 229 -2.19 57.65 -14.34
C LEU A 229 -2.18 59.18 -14.21
N GLU A 230 -1.37 59.71 -13.29
CA GLU A 230 -1.00 61.12 -13.34
C GLU A 230 0.20 61.31 -14.28
N VAL A 231 -0.10 61.91 -15.42
CA VAL A 231 0.85 62.49 -16.38
C VAL A 231 1.51 63.70 -15.72
N ASN A 232 2.83 63.74 -15.66
CA ASN A 232 3.57 64.96 -15.37
C ASN A 232 4.60 65.23 -16.48
N ASP A 233 4.21 66.15 -17.36
CA ASP A 233 5.07 66.88 -18.28
C ASP A 233 5.98 67.82 -17.48
N ALA A 234 7.30 67.72 -17.65
CA ALA A 234 8.20 68.82 -17.34
C ALA A 234 9.45 68.73 -18.24
N PHE A 235 9.42 69.56 -19.29
CA PHE A 235 10.57 70.08 -20.02
C PHE A 235 11.65 70.59 -19.05
N ASP A 236 12.91 70.18 -19.24
CA ASP A 236 13.98 71.19 -19.30
C ASP A 236 15.20 70.65 -20.07
N ARG A 237 15.51 71.29 -21.19
CA ARG A 237 16.72 71.05 -21.99
C ARG A 237 17.63 72.27 -21.83
N SER A 238 18.91 71.95 -21.66
CA SER A 238 20.09 72.72 -22.06
C SER A 238 20.52 73.91 -21.18
N GLY A 239 21.67 73.71 -20.52
CA GLY A 239 22.43 74.79 -19.89
C GLY A 239 23.81 74.33 -19.38
N ARG A 240 24.86 74.88 -20.00
CA ARG A 240 26.25 75.04 -19.52
C ARG A 240 27.29 73.91 -19.67
N THR A 241 28.06 74.05 -20.76
CA THR A 241 29.50 74.42 -20.76
C THR A 241 30.44 73.78 -19.74
N ARG A 242 31.39 72.98 -20.23
CA ARG A 242 32.76 72.90 -19.71
C ARG A 242 33.75 72.95 -20.87
N GLY A 243 34.55 74.01 -20.91
CA GLY A 243 35.78 74.07 -21.68
C GLY A 243 36.92 73.44 -20.88
N GLN A 244 37.71 72.61 -21.55
CA GLN A 244 39.14 72.40 -21.32
C GLN A 244 39.77 72.10 -22.68
N GLN A 245 40.30 73.15 -23.32
CA GLN A 245 41.69 73.32 -23.76
C GLN A 245 41.84 74.72 -24.32
#